data_AF-A0A7J4EEY1-F1
#
_entry.id   AF-A0A7J4EEY1-F1
#
_cell.length_a   1.000
_cell.length_b   1.000
_cell.length_c   1.000
_cell.angle_alpha   90.00
_cell.angle_beta   90.00
_cell.angle_gamma   90.00
#
_symmetry.space_group_name_H-M   'P 1'
#
loop_
_entity.id
_entity.type
_entity.pdbx_description
1 polymer ?
#
loop_
_entity_poly.entity_id
_entity_poly.type
_entity_poly.pdbx_seq_one_letter_code
_entity_poly.pdbx_strand_id
1 'polypeptide(L)'
;MREKLLIENRRLEEVNAFLMDPDNRLVNDVLEIVESYGGVDEINRKAEEARKIDNLLMRLEKVNPAYVKDIEWLIKQRDEGTYITVAEYRRKILGEKADNMDFREDYAVTLEISACQYFPFFMAEARQALEKEELMPGRYIRVRNMREQEKDGDLIAMTAAMQIIGASWCETLDTRGTDGSNIHLGGPETITGYFGGVGEPNDYPLRWLDEFLYYYTNYGVEQVLNVNPGTILIGYILHKLGVDVEFKISVYMGNDNPYSVLWTLMTARLLSRDDGSTSLTGFNFSNSVNNETIERSAEIRKALGFEDNVRFEHHILETWKSIVIQPYDRRDELMELAAKVKNISAKHEGGEIEVEQQRDHPTDVLDYFLMKEEIKEKNLMPALLRNYLDKHAAVNNSARALTEKGLSFVAAPNLHHRR
;
A
#
# COMPACT_ATOMS: atom_id res chain seq x y z
N MET A 1 24.57 21.47 -24.96
CA MET A 1 23.32 20.67 -24.98
C MET A 1 22.70 20.55 -23.59
N ARG A 2 23.41 20.06 -22.57
CA ARG A 2 22.87 19.90 -21.19
C ARG A 2 22.36 21.20 -20.55
N GLU A 3 23.06 22.32 -20.75
CA GLU A 3 22.63 23.64 -20.24
C GLU A 3 21.22 24.04 -20.72
N LYS A 4 20.75 23.53 -21.86
CA LYS A 4 19.39 23.78 -22.36
C LYS A 4 18.30 23.09 -21.53
N LEU A 5 18.65 22.19 -20.61
CA LEU A 5 17.72 21.51 -19.70
C LEU A 5 17.52 22.27 -18.39
N LEU A 6 18.25 23.38 -18.15
CA LEU A 6 18.05 24.19 -16.96
C LEU A 6 16.63 24.76 -16.95
N ILE A 7 15.87 24.46 -15.88
CA ILE A 7 14.57 25.08 -15.64
C ILE A 7 14.83 26.46 -15.04
N GLU A 8 14.54 27.51 -15.81
CA GLU A 8 14.72 28.90 -15.36
C GLU A 8 13.75 29.24 -14.22
N ASN A 9 14.19 30.06 -13.26
CA ASN A 9 13.36 30.50 -12.13
C ASN A 9 12.01 31.09 -12.57
N ARG A 10 12.00 31.82 -13.70
CA ARG A 10 10.78 32.37 -14.28
C ARG A 10 9.71 31.30 -14.54
N ARG A 11 10.09 30.07 -14.90
CA ARG A 11 9.13 28.96 -15.11
C ARG A 11 8.48 28.52 -13.81
N LEU A 12 9.23 28.54 -12.70
CA LEU A 12 8.69 28.26 -11.37
C LEU A 12 7.79 29.42 -10.91
N GLU A 13 8.17 30.66 -11.17
CA GLU A 13 7.35 31.85 -10.90
C GLU A 13 6.01 31.80 -11.66
N GLU A 14 6.02 31.40 -12.94
CA GLU A 14 4.82 31.22 -13.76
C GLU A 14 3.87 30.15 -13.18
N VAL A 15 4.40 29.02 -12.71
CA VAL A 15 3.60 27.97 -12.04
C VAL A 15 3.04 28.47 -10.71
N ASN A 16 3.86 29.13 -9.89
CA ASN A 16 3.42 29.68 -8.61
C ASN A 16 2.35 30.77 -8.80
N ALA A 17 2.50 31.63 -9.81
CA ALA A 17 1.51 32.65 -10.13
C ALA A 17 0.15 32.02 -10.48
N PHE A 18 0.15 30.91 -11.23
CA PHE A 18 -1.08 30.18 -11.51
C PHE A 18 -1.69 29.55 -10.25
N LEU A 19 -0.90 28.86 -9.43
CA LEU A 19 -1.39 28.21 -8.20
C LEU A 19 -1.91 29.20 -7.15
N MET A 20 -1.35 30.41 -7.11
CA MET A 20 -1.70 31.46 -6.14
C MET A 20 -2.71 32.47 -6.66
N ASP A 21 -3.17 32.33 -7.90
CA ASP A 21 -4.19 33.21 -8.48
C ASP A 21 -5.52 33.03 -7.71
N PRO A 22 -6.06 34.09 -7.08
CA PRO A 22 -7.30 33.99 -6.30
C PRO A 22 -8.52 33.57 -7.14
N ASP A 23 -8.47 33.70 -8.47
CA ASP A 23 -9.52 33.26 -9.38
C ASP A 23 -9.29 31.83 -9.91
N ASN A 24 -8.23 31.14 -9.46
CA ASN A 24 -7.94 29.77 -9.88
C ASN A 24 -8.90 28.76 -9.27
N ARG A 25 -9.94 28.41 -10.04
CA ARG A 25 -10.93 27.40 -9.66
C ARG A 25 -10.34 26.03 -9.31
N LEU A 26 -9.27 25.60 -9.97
CA LEU A 26 -8.67 24.28 -9.70
C LEU A 26 -8.12 24.19 -8.27
N VAL A 27 -7.58 25.29 -7.74
CA VAL A 27 -7.08 25.36 -6.36
C VAL A 27 -8.22 25.70 -5.40
N ASN A 28 -9.09 26.64 -5.75
CA ASN A 28 -10.20 27.05 -4.90
C ASN A 28 -11.16 25.89 -4.58
N ASP A 29 -11.48 25.05 -5.56
CA ASP A 29 -12.36 23.90 -5.34
C ASP A 29 -11.74 22.90 -4.31
N VAL A 30 -10.40 22.76 -4.27
CA VAL A 30 -9.69 21.95 -3.26
C VAL A 30 -9.77 22.62 -1.88
N LEU A 31 -9.51 23.94 -1.82
CA LEU A 31 -9.54 24.70 -0.58
C LEU A 31 -10.94 24.71 0.04
N GLU A 32 -11.99 24.87 -0.76
CA GLU A 32 -13.39 24.83 -0.30
C GLU A 32 -13.72 23.50 0.39
N ILE A 33 -13.26 22.38 -0.17
CA ILE A 33 -13.44 21.07 0.46
C ILE A 33 -12.66 20.99 1.77
N VAL A 34 -11.39 21.39 1.81
CA VAL A 34 -10.59 21.42 3.05
C VAL A 34 -11.26 22.26 4.15
N GLU A 35 -11.75 23.45 3.80
CA GLU A 35 -12.45 24.33 4.74
C GLU A 35 -13.77 23.71 5.24
N SER A 36 -14.49 22.95 4.40
CA SER A 36 -15.72 22.27 4.81
C SER A 36 -15.50 21.22 5.92
N TYR A 37 -14.28 20.68 6.05
CA TYR A 37 -13.88 19.77 7.14
C TYR A 37 -13.35 20.51 8.39
N GLY A 38 -13.21 21.83 8.32
CA GLY A 38 -12.76 22.70 9.41
C GLY A 38 -11.33 23.22 9.27
N GLY A 39 -10.71 23.07 8.10
CA GLY A 39 -9.32 23.47 7.84
C GLY A 39 -8.31 22.43 8.31
N VAL A 40 -7.04 22.66 7.96
CA VAL A 40 -5.94 21.68 8.11
C VAL A 40 -5.74 21.20 9.55
N ASP A 41 -5.68 22.12 10.51
CA ASP A 41 -5.44 21.77 11.92
C ASP A 41 -6.55 20.89 12.50
N GLU A 42 -7.81 21.20 12.17
CA GLU A 42 -8.96 20.42 12.63
C GLU A 42 -9.03 19.04 11.96
N ILE A 43 -8.68 18.96 10.67
CA ILE A 43 -8.58 17.71 9.92
C ILE A 43 -7.58 16.76 10.60
N ASN A 44 -6.34 17.22 10.82
CA ASN A 44 -5.30 16.38 11.44
C ASN A 44 -5.65 16.01 12.89
N ARG A 45 -6.21 16.95 13.66
CA ARG A 45 -6.66 16.68 15.04
C ARG A 45 -7.76 15.62 15.09
N LYS A 46 -8.75 15.68 14.20
CA LYS A 46 -9.82 14.66 14.10
C LYS A 46 -9.24 13.30 13.73
N ALA A 47 -8.32 13.25 12.76
CA ALA A 47 -7.70 12.01 12.34
C ALA A 47 -6.84 11.36 13.44
N GLU A 48 -6.06 12.15 14.18
CA GLU A 48 -5.30 11.67 15.34
C GLU A 48 -6.24 11.08 16.41
N GLU A 49 -7.33 11.79 16.74
CA GLU A 49 -8.33 11.30 17.70
C GLU A 49 -9.01 10.01 17.22
N ALA A 50 -9.36 9.94 15.93
CA ALA A 50 -10.00 8.78 15.33
C ALA A 50 -9.10 7.53 15.34
N ARG A 51 -7.77 7.70 15.30
CA ARG A 51 -6.80 6.61 15.33
C ARG A 51 -6.55 6.02 16.71
N LYS A 52 -6.93 6.69 17.80
CA LYS A 52 -6.69 6.18 19.15
C LYS A 52 -7.35 4.80 19.32
N ILE A 53 -6.57 3.80 19.72
CA ILE A 53 -7.02 2.41 19.87
C ILE A 53 -8.27 2.30 20.74
N ASP A 54 -8.33 3.02 21.87
CA ASP A 54 -9.49 3.01 22.76
C ASP A 54 -10.78 3.51 22.07
N ASN A 55 -10.66 4.55 21.23
CA ASN A 55 -11.77 5.09 20.46
C ASN A 55 -12.22 4.13 19.36
N LEU A 56 -11.26 3.50 18.67
CA LEU A 56 -11.53 2.47 17.67
C LEU A 56 -12.27 1.30 18.30
N LEU A 57 -11.79 0.76 19.43
CA LEU A 57 -12.43 -0.35 20.14
C LEU A 57 -13.83 0.01 20.65
N MET A 58 -14.02 1.21 21.22
CA MET A 58 -15.33 1.66 21.69
C MET A 58 -16.36 1.74 20.54
N ARG A 59 -15.93 2.13 19.34
CA ARG A 59 -16.79 2.15 18.15
C ARG A 59 -17.01 0.75 17.59
N LEU A 60 -15.96 -0.06 17.55
CA LEU A 60 -16.02 -1.45 17.07
C LEU A 60 -16.99 -2.27 17.91
N GLU A 61 -17.01 -2.11 19.23
CA GLU A 61 -17.96 -2.78 20.13
C GLU A 61 -19.42 -2.51 19.75
N LYS A 62 -19.73 -1.34 19.20
CA LYS A 62 -21.08 -0.99 18.77
C LYS A 62 -21.45 -1.56 17.39
N VAL A 63 -20.47 -1.73 16.51
CA VAL A 63 -20.68 -2.15 15.12
C VAL A 63 -20.52 -3.67 14.97
N ASN A 64 -19.48 -4.24 15.56
CA ASN A 64 -19.15 -5.65 15.49
C ASN A 64 -18.39 -6.13 16.75
N PRO A 65 -19.11 -6.44 17.85
CA PRO A 65 -18.51 -6.89 19.12
C PRO A 65 -17.65 -8.16 18.99
N ALA A 66 -17.88 -8.99 17.97
CA ALA A 66 -17.09 -10.20 17.77
C ALA A 66 -15.62 -9.89 17.46
N TYR A 67 -15.36 -8.81 16.70
CA TYR A 67 -14.01 -8.41 16.32
C TYR A 67 -13.22 -7.81 17.49
N VAL A 68 -13.89 -7.25 18.50
CA VAL A 68 -13.21 -6.74 19.70
C VAL A 68 -12.42 -7.85 20.39
N LYS A 69 -13.01 -9.05 20.53
CA LYS A 69 -12.34 -10.20 21.14
C LYS A 69 -11.10 -10.67 20.36
N ASP A 70 -11.17 -10.60 19.03
CA ASP A 70 -10.05 -10.94 18.16
C ASP A 70 -8.91 -9.91 18.30
N ILE A 71 -9.25 -8.62 18.42
CA ILE A 71 -8.28 -7.56 18.69
C ILE A 71 -7.65 -7.71 20.08
N GLU A 72 -8.44 -7.95 21.12
CA GLU A 72 -7.93 -8.21 22.48
C GLU A 72 -7.00 -9.43 22.50
N TRP A 73 -7.35 -10.48 21.76
CA TRP A 73 -6.47 -11.64 21.59
C TRP A 73 -5.15 -11.25 20.92
N LEU A 74 -5.17 -10.44 19.85
CA LEU A 74 -3.98 -9.99 19.14
C LEU A 74 -3.07 -9.13 20.03
N ILE A 75 -3.65 -8.18 20.79
CA ILE A 75 -2.93 -7.38 21.79
C ILE A 75 -2.23 -8.29 22.80
N LYS A 76 -2.97 -9.26 23.34
CA LYS A 76 -2.40 -10.23 24.29
C LYS A 76 -1.24 -11.01 23.69
N GLN A 77 -1.36 -11.51 22.46
CA GLN A 77 -0.27 -12.26 21.80
C GLN A 77 0.96 -11.41 21.53
N ARG A 78 0.78 -10.15 21.13
CA ARG A 78 1.87 -9.18 21.00
C ARG A 78 2.56 -8.94 22.34
N ASP A 79 1.79 -8.64 23.39
CA ASP A 79 2.32 -8.25 24.71
C ASP A 79 3.00 -9.42 25.44
N GLU A 80 2.46 -10.63 25.32
CA GLU A 80 3.09 -11.86 25.80
C GLU A 80 4.29 -12.26 24.93
N GLY A 81 4.38 -11.70 23.72
CA GLY A 81 5.48 -11.96 22.84
C GLY A 81 5.50 -13.41 22.39
N THR A 82 4.40 -13.88 21.83
CA THR A 82 4.24 -15.29 21.41
C THR A 82 4.67 -15.54 19.97
N TYR A 83 4.78 -14.49 19.15
CA TYR A 83 5.26 -14.59 17.76
C TYR A 83 6.77 -14.79 17.70
N ILE A 84 7.23 -15.58 16.73
CA ILE A 84 8.66 -15.78 16.46
C ILE A 84 9.36 -14.44 16.20
N THR A 85 10.51 -14.23 16.81
CA THR A 85 11.35 -13.06 16.51
C THR A 85 12.12 -13.26 15.20
N VAL A 86 12.58 -12.17 14.57
CA VAL A 86 13.44 -12.27 13.37
C VAL A 86 14.71 -13.07 13.65
N ALA A 87 15.29 -12.95 14.85
CA ALA A 87 16.48 -13.72 15.24
C ALA A 87 16.18 -15.23 15.31
N GLU A 88 15.09 -15.62 15.97
CA GLU A 88 14.64 -17.01 16.05
C GLU A 88 14.28 -17.55 14.67
N TYR A 89 13.62 -16.75 13.83
CA TYR A 89 13.30 -17.12 12.46
C TYR A 89 14.58 -17.40 11.65
N ARG A 90 15.57 -16.50 11.70
CA ARG A 90 16.87 -16.71 11.03
C ARG A 90 17.55 -18.00 11.51
N ARG A 91 17.54 -18.26 12.82
CA ARG A 91 18.07 -19.51 13.41
C ARG A 91 17.28 -20.75 12.98
N LYS A 92 15.95 -20.66 12.85
CA LYS A 92 15.10 -21.74 12.31
C LYS A 92 15.45 -22.10 10.87
N ILE A 93 15.84 -21.11 10.05
CA ILE A 93 16.25 -21.33 8.65
C ILE A 93 17.69 -21.83 8.54
N LEU A 94 18.65 -21.21 9.25
CA LEU A 94 20.09 -21.42 9.03
C LEU A 94 20.79 -22.24 10.12
N GLY A 95 20.09 -22.59 11.19
CA GLY A 95 20.69 -23.16 12.39
C GLY A 95 21.65 -22.19 13.07
N GLU A 96 22.69 -22.74 13.73
CA GLU A 96 23.71 -21.97 14.46
C GLU A 96 24.53 -21.02 13.57
N LYS A 97 24.49 -21.19 12.24
CA LYS A 97 25.16 -20.28 11.32
C LYS A 97 24.60 -18.85 11.41
N ALA A 98 23.31 -18.70 11.72
CA ALA A 98 22.66 -17.39 11.86
C ALA A 98 23.36 -16.50 12.89
N ASP A 99 23.87 -17.09 13.99
CA ASP A 99 24.47 -16.36 15.10
C ASP A 99 25.79 -15.66 14.73
N ASN A 100 26.41 -16.05 13.60
CA ASN A 100 27.69 -15.53 13.13
C ASN A 100 27.59 -14.83 11.76
N MET A 101 26.36 -14.63 11.25
CA MET A 101 26.14 -13.97 9.96
C MET A 101 25.77 -12.50 10.16
N ASP A 102 26.40 -11.64 9.35
CA ASP A 102 25.99 -10.25 9.23
C ASP A 102 24.88 -10.13 8.19
N PHE A 103 23.73 -9.59 8.61
CA PHE A 103 22.61 -9.31 7.73
C PHE A 103 22.61 -7.86 7.29
N ARG A 104 22.26 -7.59 6.03
CA ARG A 104 22.22 -6.23 5.48
C ARG A 104 21.01 -5.42 5.96
N GLU A 105 21.03 -4.97 7.21
CA GLU A 105 19.93 -4.25 7.83
C GLU A 105 19.61 -2.91 7.12
N ASP A 106 20.62 -2.19 6.61
CA ASP A 106 20.45 -0.93 5.87
C ASP A 106 19.72 -1.08 4.51
N TYR A 107 19.50 -2.31 4.06
CA TYR A 107 18.81 -2.65 2.81
C TYR A 107 17.63 -3.59 3.07
N ALA A 108 17.08 -3.59 4.30
CA ALA A 108 15.97 -4.46 4.65
C ALA A 108 14.78 -4.27 3.68
N VAL A 109 14.37 -5.36 3.05
CA VAL A 109 13.22 -5.39 2.14
C VAL A 109 11.93 -5.46 2.96
N THR A 110 11.00 -4.52 2.76
CA THR A 110 9.68 -4.64 3.43
C THR A 110 8.91 -5.82 2.87
N LEU A 111 8.50 -6.75 3.72
CA LEU A 111 7.61 -7.83 3.34
C LEU A 111 6.20 -7.26 3.16
N GLU A 112 5.61 -7.43 1.98
CA GLU A 112 4.32 -6.84 1.63
C GLU A 112 3.37 -7.90 1.07
N ILE A 113 2.15 -7.92 1.60
CA ILE A 113 1.04 -8.75 1.10
C ILE A 113 -0.09 -7.84 0.62
N SER A 114 -0.74 -8.24 -0.47
CA SER A 114 -1.83 -7.49 -1.07
C SER A 114 -3.14 -8.24 -1.13
N ALA A 115 -4.21 -7.44 -1.16
CA ALA A 115 -5.60 -7.87 -1.00
C ALA A 115 -5.88 -8.60 0.32
N CYS A 116 -5.47 -7.97 1.43
CA CYS A 116 -5.98 -8.30 2.77
C CYS A 116 -7.39 -7.70 2.97
N GLN A 117 -8.38 -8.31 2.31
CA GLN A 117 -9.70 -7.70 2.13
C GLN A 117 -10.59 -7.76 3.38
N TYR A 118 -10.42 -8.78 4.21
CA TYR A 118 -11.33 -9.07 5.32
C TYR A 118 -10.55 -9.28 6.62
N PHE A 119 -11.00 -8.65 7.70
CA PHE A 119 -10.42 -8.83 9.03
C PHE A 119 -10.36 -10.31 9.48
N PRO A 120 -11.36 -11.17 9.22
CA PRO A 120 -11.23 -12.60 9.48
C PRO A 120 -10.09 -13.30 8.73
N PHE A 121 -9.72 -12.81 7.53
CA PHE A 121 -8.60 -13.39 6.77
C PHE A 121 -7.28 -13.02 7.43
N PHE A 122 -7.14 -11.74 7.81
CA PHE A 122 -6.02 -11.27 8.63
C PHE A 122 -5.89 -12.07 9.93
N MET A 123 -6.99 -12.31 10.66
CA MET A 123 -6.95 -13.10 11.89
C MET A 123 -6.59 -14.57 11.65
N ALA A 124 -6.98 -15.15 10.51
CA ALA A 124 -6.56 -16.49 10.13
C ALA A 124 -5.04 -16.55 9.88
N GLU A 125 -4.49 -15.56 9.17
CA GLU A 125 -3.04 -15.39 9.03
C GLU A 125 -2.35 -15.21 10.38
N ALA A 126 -2.85 -14.31 11.24
CA ALA A 126 -2.23 -14.03 12.54
C ALA A 126 -2.18 -15.27 13.45
N ARG A 127 -3.21 -16.12 13.40
CA ARG A 127 -3.25 -17.39 14.13
C ARG A 127 -2.32 -18.43 13.50
N GLN A 128 -2.32 -18.54 12.18
CA GLN A 128 -1.42 -19.45 11.46
C GLN A 128 0.05 -19.08 11.70
N ALA A 129 0.39 -17.80 11.67
CA ALA A 129 1.76 -17.32 11.84
C ALA A 129 2.31 -17.64 13.23
N LEU A 130 1.46 -17.60 14.25
CA LEU A 130 1.80 -18.07 15.59
C LEU A 130 2.00 -19.59 15.62
N GLU A 131 1.05 -20.35 15.07
CA GLU A 131 1.10 -21.83 15.10
C GLU A 131 2.31 -22.40 14.36
N LYS A 132 2.64 -21.83 13.20
CA LYS A 132 3.70 -22.31 12.32
C LYS A 132 5.03 -21.59 12.51
N GLU A 133 5.06 -20.62 13.42
CA GLU A 133 6.18 -19.70 13.64
C GLU A 133 6.64 -19.08 12.31
N GLU A 134 5.69 -18.46 11.62
CA GLU A 134 5.85 -17.70 10.38
C GLU A 134 5.87 -16.19 10.71
N LEU A 135 6.39 -15.40 9.77
CA LEU A 135 6.44 -13.94 9.88
C LEU A 135 5.18 -13.34 9.28
N MET A 136 4.56 -12.40 9.99
CA MET A 136 3.57 -11.49 9.43
C MET A 136 4.27 -10.33 8.70
N PRO A 137 3.82 -9.93 7.51
CA PRO A 137 4.44 -8.86 6.73
C PRO A 137 4.41 -7.50 7.44
N GLY A 138 5.37 -6.63 7.10
CA GLY A 138 5.42 -5.25 7.58
C GLY A 138 4.48 -4.31 6.83
N ARG A 139 3.85 -4.77 5.75
CA ARG A 139 2.95 -3.98 4.93
C ARG A 139 1.77 -4.76 4.35
N TYR A 140 0.60 -4.13 4.40
CA TYR A 140 -0.66 -4.70 3.91
C TYR A 140 -1.37 -3.76 2.92
N ILE A 141 -1.83 -4.30 1.80
CA ILE A 141 -2.66 -3.54 0.85
C ILE A 141 -4.08 -4.08 0.87
N ARG A 142 -5.04 -3.15 0.93
CA ARG A 142 -6.47 -3.41 1.01
C ARG A 142 -7.14 -2.70 -0.15
N VAL A 143 -7.87 -3.46 -0.95
CA VAL A 143 -8.46 -3.01 -2.23
C VAL A 143 -9.98 -3.23 -2.26
N ARG A 144 -10.58 -3.50 -1.10
CA ARG A 144 -12.01 -3.74 -0.90
C ARG A 144 -12.76 -2.42 -0.83
N ASN A 145 -14.01 -2.42 -1.28
CA ASN A 145 -14.92 -1.27 -1.23
C ASN A 145 -15.02 -0.68 0.19
N MET A 146 -14.72 0.62 0.34
CA MET A 146 -14.63 1.30 1.63
C MET A 146 -15.96 1.31 2.38
N ARG A 147 -17.07 1.55 1.67
CA ARG A 147 -18.41 1.55 2.29
C ARG A 147 -18.79 0.20 2.87
N GLU A 148 -18.43 -0.90 2.21
CA GLU A 148 -18.65 -2.23 2.77
C GLU A 148 -17.82 -2.46 4.05
N GLN A 149 -16.55 -2.05 4.03
CA GLN A 149 -15.64 -2.18 5.17
C GLN A 149 -16.09 -1.34 6.38
N GLU A 150 -16.61 -0.14 6.12
CA GLU A 150 -17.19 0.73 7.13
C GLU A 150 -18.43 0.09 7.76
N LYS A 151 -19.34 -0.40 6.92
CA LYS A 151 -20.63 -0.95 7.35
C LYS A 151 -20.51 -2.17 8.25
N ASP A 152 -19.54 -3.07 8.01
CA ASP A 152 -19.38 -4.29 8.78
C ASP A 152 -18.35 -4.19 9.93
N GLY A 153 -17.79 -3.00 10.16
CA GLY A 153 -16.81 -2.72 11.21
C GLY A 153 -15.40 -3.23 10.88
N ASP A 154 -15.19 -3.77 9.68
CA ASP A 154 -13.92 -4.32 9.24
C ASP A 154 -12.84 -3.23 9.11
N LEU A 155 -13.20 -2.04 8.61
CA LEU A 155 -12.28 -0.89 8.53
C LEU A 155 -11.69 -0.54 9.90
N ILE A 156 -12.53 -0.46 10.93
CA ILE A 156 -12.10 -0.12 12.30
C ILE A 156 -11.21 -1.23 12.88
N ALA A 157 -11.60 -2.49 12.70
CA ALA A 157 -10.85 -3.63 13.20
C ALA A 157 -9.46 -3.73 12.54
N MET A 158 -9.38 -3.55 11.22
CA MET A 158 -8.13 -3.56 10.48
C MET A 158 -7.23 -2.37 10.85
N THR A 159 -7.78 -1.15 10.95
CA THR A 159 -7.00 0.02 11.44
C THR A 159 -6.38 -0.27 12.81
N ALA A 160 -7.14 -0.82 13.75
CA ALA A 160 -6.62 -1.19 15.06
C ALA A 160 -5.54 -2.29 14.95
N ALA A 161 -5.80 -3.34 14.18
CA ALA A 161 -4.88 -4.47 14.01
C ALA A 161 -3.52 -4.04 13.43
N MET A 162 -3.53 -3.20 12.39
CA MET A 162 -2.30 -2.71 11.76
C MET A 162 -1.45 -1.89 12.74
N GLN A 163 -2.08 -0.99 13.52
CA GLN A 163 -1.40 -0.23 14.57
C GLN A 163 -0.83 -1.15 15.67
N ILE A 164 -1.58 -2.18 16.07
CA ILE A 164 -1.15 -3.14 17.10
C ILE A 164 0.12 -3.86 16.68
N ILE A 165 0.18 -4.35 15.44
CA ILE A 165 1.35 -5.10 14.92
C ILE A 165 2.46 -4.17 14.39
N GLY A 166 2.18 -2.87 14.26
CA GLY A 166 3.12 -1.86 13.76
C GLY A 166 3.34 -1.89 12.25
N ALA A 167 2.44 -2.53 11.49
CA ALA A 167 2.55 -2.62 10.05
C ALA A 167 1.98 -1.35 9.38
N SER A 168 2.57 -0.98 8.24
CA SER A 168 1.96 0.02 7.36
C SER A 168 0.83 -0.62 6.55
N TRP A 169 -0.20 0.15 6.21
CA TRP A 169 -1.24 -0.35 5.32
C TRP A 169 -1.76 0.75 4.41
N CYS A 170 -2.39 0.33 3.32
CA CYS A 170 -3.00 1.22 2.36
C CYS A 170 -4.41 0.73 2.03
N GLU A 171 -5.38 1.63 2.12
CA GLU A 171 -6.74 1.41 1.66
C GLU A 171 -6.91 1.83 0.20
N THR A 172 -8.03 1.47 -0.42
CA THR A 172 -8.38 1.92 -1.77
C THR A 172 -9.76 2.55 -1.72
N LEU A 173 -9.82 3.85 -2.00
CA LEU A 173 -11.07 4.61 -2.04
C LEU A 173 -12.00 4.12 -3.15
N ASP A 174 -13.31 4.32 -2.95
CA ASP A 174 -14.34 3.91 -3.88
C ASP A 174 -14.37 4.80 -5.14
N THR A 175 -13.91 6.05 -5.02
CA THR A 175 -13.74 7.03 -6.11
C THR A 175 -12.59 6.73 -7.07
N ARG A 176 -12.48 5.46 -7.50
CA ARG A 176 -11.43 4.94 -8.40
C ARG A 176 -11.91 4.72 -9.86
N GLY A 177 -13.09 5.25 -10.21
CA GLY A 177 -13.70 5.14 -11.54
C GLY A 177 -14.41 3.81 -11.85
N THR A 178 -14.17 2.75 -11.06
CA THR A 178 -14.82 1.43 -11.22
C THR A 178 -16.08 1.25 -10.36
N ASP A 179 -16.55 2.31 -9.73
CA ASP A 179 -17.76 2.38 -8.91
C ASP A 179 -19.06 2.51 -9.74
N GLY A 180 -18.97 2.30 -11.06
CA GLY A 180 -20.07 2.48 -12.02
C GLY A 180 -20.19 3.90 -12.59
N SER A 181 -19.27 4.80 -12.22
CA SER A 181 -19.26 6.19 -12.70
C SER A 181 -18.70 6.36 -14.10
N ASN A 182 -17.74 5.51 -14.47
CA ASN A 182 -17.28 5.44 -15.83
C ASN A 182 -18.28 4.63 -16.66
N ILE A 183 -19.12 5.34 -17.41
CA ILE A 183 -20.18 4.75 -18.24
C ILE A 183 -19.67 3.83 -19.36
N HIS A 184 -18.37 3.86 -19.66
CA HIS A 184 -17.77 2.95 -20.64
C HIS A 184 -17.09 1.75 -19.98
N LEU A 185 -16.96 1.72 -18.65
CA LEU A 185 -16.61 0.51 -17.93
C LEU A 185 -17.87 -0.35 -17.74
N GLY A 186 -18.00 -1.40 -18.55
CA GLY A 186 -19.08 -2.38 -18.46
C GLY A 186 -18.85 -3.49 -17.44
N GLY A 187 -17.68 -3.50 -16.79
CA GLY A 187 -17.21 -4.53 -15.88
C GLY A 187 -15.69 -4.64 -15.89
N PRO A 188 -15.10 -5.48 -15.02
CA PRO A 188 -13.65 -5.67 -14.95
C PRO A 188 -13.01 -6.04 -16.31
N GLU A 189 -13.72 -6.74 -17.19
CA GLU A 189 -13.27 -7.11 -18.53
C GLU A 189 -13.02 -5.90 -19.46
N THR A 190 -13.65 -4.77 -19.18
CA THR A 190 -13.50 -3.54 -19.97
C THR A 190 -12.38 -2.63 -19.46
N ILE A 191 -11.73 -2.98 -18.33
CA ILE A 191 -10.63 -2.19 -17.74
C ILE A 191 -9.43 -2.06 -18.69
N THR A 192 -9.26 -3.03 -19.60
CA THR A 192 -8.21 -3.01 -20.62
C THR A 192 -8.34 -1.84 -21.59
N GLY A 193 -9.52 -1.22 -21.73
CA GLY A 193 -9.69 0.03 -22.49
C GLY A 193 -8.99 1.25 -21.88
N TYR A 194 -8.50 1.11 -20.65
CA TYR A 194 -8.00 2.19 -19.79
C TYR A 194 -6.54 1.98 -19.37
N PHE A 195 -5.69 1.60 -20.34
CA PHE A 195 -4.25 1.51 -20.11
C PHE A 195 -3.69 2.88 -19.68
N GLY A 196 -2.99 2.93 -18.54
CA GLY A 196 -2.46 4.15 -17.93
C GLY A 196 -3.30 4.74 -16.79
N GLY A 197 -4.41 4.10 -16.41
CA GLY A 197 -5.23 4.44 -15.25
C GLY A 197 -6.71 4.20 -15.53
N VAL A 198 -7.52 3.97 -14.49
CA VAL A 198 -8.86 3.32 -14.60
C VAL A 198 -9.97 4.16 -15.25
N GLY A 199 -9.65 5.30 -15.86
CA GLY A 199 -10.61 6.15 -16.55
C GLY A 199 -11.58 6.86 -15.60
N GLU A 200 -11.06 7.62 -14.65
CA GLU A 200 -11.88 8.44 -13.76
C GLU A 200 -12.53 9.63 -14.48
N PRO A 201 -13.84 9.92 -14.25
CA PRO A 201 -14.48 11.15 -14.74
C PRO A 201 -13.81 12.42 -14.21
N ASN A 202 -14.02 13.55 -14.90
CA ASN A 202 -13.30 14.81 -14.62
C ASN A 202 -13.47 15.36 -13.19
N ASP A 203 -14.59 15.07 -12.52
CA ASP A 203 -14.90 15.53 -11.16
C ASP A 203 -14.38 14.60 -10.06
N TYR A 204 -13.86 13.41 -10.42
CA TYR A 204 -13.40 12.40 -9.47
C TYR A 204 -12.23 12.83 -8.60
N PRO A 205 -11.26 13.64 -9.06
CA PRO A 205 -10.20 14.12 -8.18
C PRO A 205 -10.73 14.86 -6.94
N LEU A 206 -11.80 15.66 -7.09
CA LEU A 206 -12.42 16.36 -5.96
C LEU A 206 -13.31 15.43 -5.10
N ARG A 207 -13.98 14.44 -5.71
CA ARG A 207 -14.70 13.41 -4.95
C ARG A 207 -13.75 12.52 -4.15
N TRP A 208 -12.60 12.19 -4.71
CA TRP A 208 -11.53 11.46 -4.05
C TRP A 208 -11.00 12.24 -2.85
N LEU A 209 -10.83 13.56 -2.98
CA LEU A 209 -10.47 14.42 -1.88
C LEU A 209 -11.50 14.38 -0.75
N ASP A 210 -12.79 14.57 -1.09
CA ASP A 210 -13.87 14.54 -0.11
C ASP A 210 -13.97 13.17 0.58
N GLU A 211 -13.92 12.08 -0.19
CA GLU A 211 -13.94 10.72 0.35
C GLU A 211 -12.72 10.43 1.24
N PHE A 212 -11.52 10.88 0.82
CA PHE A 212 -10.31 10.76 1.63
C PHE A 212 -10.49 11.48 2.97
N LEU A 213 -10.90 12.76 2.96
CA LEU A 213 -11.06 13.54 4.18
C LEU A 213 -12.14 12.94 5.09
N TYR A 214 -13.22 12.38 4.53
CA TYR A 214 -14.20 11.63 5.30
C TYR A 214 -13.55 10.46 6.06
N TYR A 215 -12.84 9.56 5.37
CA TYR A 215 -12.23 8.40 6.02
C TYR A 215 -11.04 8.74 6.92
N TYR A 216 -10.25 9.74 6.55
CA TYR A 216 -9.13 10.23 7.34
C TYR A 216 -9.62 10.80 8.68
N THR A 217 -10.61 11.70 8.64
CA THR A 217 -11.10 12.37 9.85
C THR A 217 -12.00 11.49 10.73
N ASN A 218 -12.73 10.54 10.14
CA ASN A 218 -13.65 9.69 10.90
C ASN A 218 -13.05 8.35 11.31
N TYR A 219 -12.04 7.83 10.60
CA TYR A 219 -11.51 6.47 10.81
C TYR A 219 -9.99 6.43 10.91
N GLY A 220 -9.30 7.55 10.65
CA GLY A 220 -7.85 7.61 10.73
C GLY A 220 -7.14 6.90 9.58
N VAL A 221 -7.79 6.79 8.42
CA VAL A 221 -7.21 6.15 7.22
C VAL A 221 -6.13 7.05 6.64
N GLU A 222 -4.87 6.73 6.91
CA GLU A 222 -3.73 7.59 6.56
C GLU A 222 -3.21 7.39 5.14
N GLN A 223 -3.08 6.14 4.67
CA GLN A 223 -2.58 5.85 3.31
C GLN A 223 -3.68 5.33 2.39
N VAL A 224 -3.79 5.93 1.20
CA VAL A 224 -4.74 5.50 0.15
C VAL A 224 -4.06 5.22 -1.19
N LEU A 225 -4.66 4.33 -1.98
CA LEU A 225 -4.18 3.99 -3.32
C LEU A 225 -4.62 5.05 -4.33
N ASN A 226 -3.68 5.48 -5.16
CA ASN A 226 -3.90 6.43 -6.25
C ASN A 226 -3.64 5.79 -7.61
N VAL A 227 -4.54 6.07 -8.56
CA VAL A 227 -4.56 5.46 -9.90
C VAL A 227 -4.54 6.48 -11.04
N ASN A 228 -4.66 7.77 -10.73
CA ASN A 228 -4.80 8.84 -11.70
C ASN A 228 -3.86 10.03 -11.40
N PRO A 229 -3.28 10.70 -12.41
CA PRO A 229 -2.43 11.88 -12.19
C PRO A 229 -3.10 13.05 -11.46
N GLY A 230 -4.41 13.24 -11.64
CA GLY A 230 -5.19 14.28 -10.98
C GLY A 230 -5.32 14.07 -9.47
N THR A 231 -5.68 12.86 -9.04
CA THR A 231 -5.74 12.50 -7.61
C THR A 231 -4.34 12.53 -6.98
N ILE A 232 -3.31 12.12 -7.71
CA ILE A 232 -1.89 12.24 -7.28
C ILE A 232 -1.53 13.71 -7.04
N LEU A 233 -1.87 14.61 -7.96
CA LEU A 233 -1.59 16.04 -7.80
C LEU A 233 -2.32 16.63 -6.58
N ILE A 234 -3.59 16.28 -6.39
CA ILE A 234 -4.35 16.73 -5.22
C ILE A 234 -3.73 16.19 -3.93
N GLY A 235 -3.30 14.92 -3.90
CA GLY A 235 -2.59 14.36 -2.76
C GLY A 235 -1.30 15.13 -2.42
N TYR A 236 -0.57 15.62 -3.42
CA TYR A 236 0.59 16.49 -3.18
C TYR A 236 0.18 17.88 -2.66
N ILE A 237 -0.88 18.48 -3.21
CA ILE A 237 -1.39 19.78 -2.75
C ILE A 237 -1.85 19.71 -1.30
N LEU A 238 -2.62 18.68 -0.92
CA LEU A 238 -3.08 18.48 0.47
C LEU A 238 -1.91 18.37 1.45
N HIS A 239 -0.89 17.58 1.09
CA HIS A 239 0.32 17.46 1.89
C HIS A 239 0.99 18.82 2.06
N LYS A 240 1.15 19.56 0.95
CA LYS A 240 1.74 20.91 0.98
C LYS A 240 0.95 21.89 1.85
N LEU A 241 -0.38 21.80 1.85
CA LEU A 241 -1.25 22.62 2.70
C LEU A 241 -1.12 22.27 4.20
N GLY A 242 -0.69 21.05 4.52
CA GLY A 242 -0.38 20.60 5.88
C GLY A 242 -1.25 19.44 6.37
N VAL A 243 -2.14 18.88 5.54
CA VAL A 243 -2.85 17.64 5.89
C VAL A 243 -1.86 16.48 5.83
N ASP A 244 -1.80 15.64 6.86
CA ASP A 244 -0.89 14.48 6.91
C ASP A 244 -1.46 13.29 6.13
N VAL A 245 -1.72 13.54 4.85
CA VAL A 245 -2.14 12.52 3.88
C VAL A 245 -0.94 11.75 3.38
N GLU A 246 -1.10 10.45 3.26
CA GLU A 246 -0.17 9.60 2.54
C GLU A 246 -0.91 8.85 1.42
N PHE A 247 -0.20 8.55 0.34
CA PHE A 247 -0.73 7.70 -0.71
C PHE A 247 0.36 6.85 -1.35
N LYS A 248 -0.09 5.76 -1.98
CA LYS A 248 0.74 4.97 -2.88
C LYS A 248 0.21 5.04 -4.31
N ILE A 249 1.09 4.87 -5.28
CA ILE A 249 0.73 4.77 -6.68
C ILE A 249 0.47 3.31 -7.05
N SER A 250 -0.61 3.09 -7.81
CA SER A 250 -1.02 1.78 -8.33
C SER A 250 -0.16 1.34 -9.54
N VAL A 251 -0.02 0.03 -9.69
CA VAL A 251 0.55 -0.62 -10.88
C VAL A 251 -0.15 -0.16 -12.17
N TYR A 252 -1.46 0.11 -12.10
CA TYR A 252 -2.27 0.54 -13.25
C TYR A 252 -1.96 1.95 -13.75
N MET A 253 -1.23 2.78 -13.00
CA MET A 253 -0.77 4.08 -13.49
C MET A 253 0.24 3.95 -14.65
N GLY A 254 0.92 2.79 -14.77
CA GLY A 254 1.83 2.52 -15.89
C GLY A 254 3.20 3.21 -15.77
N ASN A 255 3.82 3.19 -14.58
CA ASN A 255 5.18 3.67 -14.41
C ASN A 255 6.20 2.64 -14.91
N ASP A 256 6.45 2.66 -16.22
CA ASP A 256 7.18 1.61 -16.94
C ASP A 256 8.70 1.85 -17.05
N ASN A 257 9.19 3.06 -16.79
CA ASN A 257 10.59 3.39 -17.06
C ASN A 257 11.11 4.54 -16.18
N PRO A 258 12.44 4.75 -16.10
CA PRO A 258 13.00 5.80 -15.23
C PRO A 258 12.56 7.23 -15.59
N TYR A 259 12.12 7.50 -16.83
CA TYR A 259 11.63 8.82 -17.22
C TYR A 259 10.24 9.10 -16.62
N SER A 260 9.35 8.10 -16.57
CA SER A 260 8.05 8.24 -15.90
C SER A 260 8.25 8.44 -14.39
N VAL A 261 9.21 7.72 -13.80
CA VAL A 261 9.60 7.92 -12.38
C VAL A 261 10.13 9.34 -12.15
N LEU A 262 11.04 9.82 -13.00
CA LEU A 262 11.56 11.18 -12.91
C LEU A 262 10.44 12.21 -12.95
N TRP A 263 9.52 12.10 -13.90
CA TRP A 263 8.37 12.99 -14.02
C TRP A 263 7.53 13.03 -12.73
N THR A 264 7.18 11.86 -12.20
CA THR A 264 6.34 11.75 -11.01
C THR A 264 7.06 12.29 -9.76
N LEU A 265 8.32 11.93 -9.56
CA LEU A 265 9.09 12.38 -8.39
C LEU A 265 9.49 13.85 -8.47
N MET A 266 9.70 14.41 -9.67
CA MET A 266 9.90 15.85 -9.82
C MET A 266 8.69 16.64 -9.32
N THR A 267 7.47 16.20 -9.68
CA THR A 267 6.23 16.84 -9.20
C THR A 267 6.11 16.72 -7.68
N ALA A 268 6.39 15.54 -7.11
CA ALA A 268 6.43 15.34 -5.66
C ALA A 268 7.42 16.30 -4.98
N ARG A 269 8.58 16.57 -5.60
CA ARG A 269 9.59 17.48 -5.06
C ARG A 269 9.20 18.95 -5.15
N LEU A 270 8.51 19.36 -6.20
CA LEU A 270 8.02 20.75 -6.33
C LEU A 270 6.97 21.08 -5.25
N LEU A 271 6.19 20.08 -4.84
CA LEU A 271 5.11 20.22 -3.85
C LEU A 271 5.46 19.66 -2.47
N SER A 272 6.72 19.29 -2.22
CA SER A 272 7.14 18.82 -0.89
C SER A 272 7.00 19.93 0.16
N ARG A 273 6.90 19.51 1.43
CA ARG A 273 6.99 20.43 2.58
C ARG A 273 8.43 20.91 2.78
N ASP A 274 8.61 21.88 3.67
CA ASP A 274 9.91 22.48 4.00
C ASP A 274 10.89 21.47 4.64
N ASP A 275 10.37 20.45 5.31
CA ASP A 275 11.15 19.33 5.85
C ASP A 275 11.59 18.31 4.76
N GLY A 276 11.19 18.54 3.51
CA GLY A 276 11.49 17.68 2.37
C GLY A 276 10.55 16.49 2.20
N SER A 277 9.56 16.31 3.07
CA SER A 277 8.60 15.20 3.00
C SER A 277 7.57 15.38 1.86
N THR A 278 7.00 14.26 1.42
CA THR A 278 5.94 14.19 0.41
C THR A 278 4.88 13.17 0.85
N SER A 279 3.65 13.31 0.35
CA SER A 279 2.57 12.36 0.59
C SER A 279 2.73 11.04 -0.16
N LEU A 280 3.57 10.98 -1.20
CA LEU A 280 3.87 9.72 -1.88
C LEU A 280 4.78 8.84 -1.00
N THR A 281 4.24 7.77 -0.44
CA THR A 281 5.00 6.84 0.42
C THR A 281 5.24 5.47 -0.21
N GLY A 282 4.46 5.10 -1.23
CA GLY A 282 4.63 3.86 -1.98
C GLY A 282 4.53 4.08 -3.49
N PHE A 283 5.43 3.49 -4.25
CA PHE A 283 5.48 3.63 -5.70
C PHE A 283 5.53 2.25 -6.35
N ASN A 284 4.42 1.81 -6.94
CA ASN A 284 4.44 0.64 -7.80
C ASN A 284 5.05 1.00 -9.16
N PHE A 285 6.00 0.18 -9.56
CA PHE A 285 6.32 0.02 -10.97
C PHE A 285 5.23 -0.78 -11.66
N SER A 286 5.14 -0.65 -12.98
CA SER A 286 4.38 -1.62 -13.75
C SER A 286 5.07 -2.99 -13.77
N ASN A 287 4.33 -4.02 -14.16
CA ASN A 287 4.87 -5.38 -14.27
C ASN A 287 5.86 -5.57 -15.44
N SER A 288 6.06 -4.55 -16.30
CA SER A 288 6.98 -4.62 -17.44
C SER A 288 8.42 -4.21 -17.11
N VAL A 289 8.66 -3.60 -15.95
CA VAL A 289 10.00 -3.13 -15.56
C VAL A 289 10.96 -4.29 -15.31
N ASN A 290 12.26 -4.01 -15.26
CA ASN A 290 13.32 -4.94 -14.85
C ASN A 290 14.21 -4.30 -13.76
N ASN A 291 15.22 -5.05 -13.29
CA ASN A 291 16.16 -4.56 -12.28
C ASN A 291 16.86 -3.26 -12.66
N GLU A 292 17.28 -3.11 -13.91
CA GLU A 292 17.94 -1.89 -14.38
C GLU A 292 17.03 -0.66 -14.28
N THR A 293 15.75 -0.80 -14.63
CA THR A 293 14.76 0.27 -14.44
C THR A 293 14.66 0.68 -12.98
N ILE A 294 14.61 -0.28 -12.05
CA ILE A 294 14.49 -0.01 -10.61
C ILE A 294 15.76 0.66 -10.08
N GLU A 295 16.95 0.16 -10.46
CA GLU A 295 18.25 0.73 -10.06
C GLU A 295 18.39 2.19 -10.53
N ARG A 296 18.12 2.47 -11.81
CA ARG A 296 18.16 3.86 -12.35
C ARG A 296 17.12 4.77 -11.70
N SER A 297 15.94 4.22 -11.40
CA SER A 297 14.89 4.95 -10.67
C SER A 297 15.31 5.28 -9.24
N ALA A 298 16.12 4.43 -8.61
CA ALA A 298 16.61 4.66 -7.26
C ALA A 298 17.62 5.81 -7.22
N GLU A 299 18.46 5.96 -8.26
CA GLU A 299 19.34 7.12 -8.42
C GLU A 299 18.54 8.43 -8.49
N ILE A 300 17.44 8.44 -9.25
CA ILE A 300 16.54 9.60 -9.36
C ILE A 300 15.89 9.90 -8.00
N ARG A 301 15.31 8.88 -7.36
CA ARG A 301 14.68 9.02 -6.03
C ARG A 301 15.65 9.60 -5.01
N LYS A 302 16.89 9.11 -4.99
CA LYS A 302 17.95 9.60 -4.13
C LYS A 302 18.34 11.05 -4.44
N ALA A 303 18.52 11.38 -5.72
CA ALA A 303 18.87 12.74 -6.15
C ALA A 303 17.80 13.79 -5.77
N LEU A 304 16.53 13.38 -5.69
CA LEU A 304 15.42 14.22 -5.25
C LEU A 304 15.17 14.20 -3.74
N GLY A 305 15.99 13.47 -2.97
CA GLY A 305 15.91 13.42 -1.51
C GLY A 305 14.79 12.54 -0.95
N PHE A 306 14.33 11.55 -1.71
CA PHE A 306 13.20 10.68 -1.34
C PHE A 306 13.59 9.23 -1.03
N GLU A 307 14.88 8.93 -0.83
CA GLU A 307 15.36 7.56 -0.59
C GLU A 307 14.66 6.88 0.60
N ASP A 308 14.43 7.64 1.69
CA ASP A 308 13.78 7.13 2.90
C ASP A 308 12.25 7.32 2.91
N ASN A 309 11.73 8.27 2.11
CA ASN A 309 10.29 8.60 2.08
C ASN A 309 9.48 7.72 1.10
N VAL A 310 9.99 7.51 -0.12
CA VAL A 310 9.23 6.84 -1.19
C VAL A 310 9.71 5.40 -1.32
N ARG A 311 8.91 4.45 -0.82
CA ARG A 311 9.21 3.03 -0.98
C ARG A 311 8.88 2.57 -2.40
N PHE A 312 9.83 1.90 -3.03
CA PHE A 312 9.63 1.25 -4.31
C PHE A 312 9.02 -0.13 -4.10
N GLU A 313 7.83 -0.35 -4.64
CA GLU A 313 7.08 -1.58 -4.43
C GLU A 313 7.23 -2.48 -5.66
N HIS A 314 7.85 -3.65 -5.45
CA HIS A 314 8.21 -4.58 -6.50
C HIS A 314 7.34 -5.85 -6.41
N HIS A 315 6.54 -6.11 -7.44
CA HIS A 315 5.74 -7.33 -7.54
C HIS A 315 6.66 -8.53 -7.75
N ILE A 316 6.67 -9.44 -6.77
CA ILE A 316 7.47 -10.67 -6.78
C ILE A 316 6.68 -11.82 -7.37
N LEU A 317 5.48 -12.00 -6.83
CA LEU A 317 4.48 -12.94 -7.31
C LEU A 317 3.20 -12.15 -7.54
N GLU A 318 2.59 -12.40 -8.69
CA GLU A 318 1.42 -11.67 -9.16
C GLU A 318 0.20 -12.59 -9.23
N THR A 319 -1.02 -12.03 -9.25
CA THR A 319 -2.23 -12.85 -9.39
C THR A 319 -2.13 -13.76 -10.62
N TRP A 320 -2.60 -15.00 -10.47
CA TRP A 320 -2.49 -16.01 -11.52
C TRP A 320 -3.20 -15.61 -12.81
N LYS A 321 -4.33 -14.90 -12.70
CA LYS A 321 -5.15 -14.48 -13.83
C LYS A 321 -5.14 -12.96 -14.04
N SER A 322 -5.44 -12.58 -15.29
CA SER A 322 -5.98 -11.27 -15.69
C SER A 322 -5.05 -10.05 -15.63
N ILE A 323 -3.80 -10.15 -15.14
CA ILE A 323 -2.87 -9.01 -15.11
C ILE A 323 -1.50 -9.26 -15.77
N VAL A 324 -0.97 -10.48 -15.71
CA VAL A 324 0.35 -10.85 -16.29
C VAL A 324 0.33 -12.23 -16.93
N ILE A 325 1.37 -12.51 -17.74
CA ILE A 325 1.64 -13.86 -18.24
C ILE A 325 2.28 -14.69 -17.12
N GLN A 326 1.82 -15.93 -16.96
CA GLN A 326 2.37 -16.90 -16.00
C GLN A 326 3.39 -17.86 -16.67
N PRO A 327 4.38 -18.39 -15.92
CA PRO A 327 4.67 -18.10 -14.51
C PRO A 327 5.30 -16.72 -14.32
N TYR A 328 4.82 -15.96 -13.34
CA TYR A 328 5.38 -14.68 -12.92
C TYR A 328 5.98 -14.83 -11.52
N ASP A 329 7.26 -15.19 -11.45
CA ASP A 329 8.06 -15.25 -10.21
C ASP A 329 9.35 -14.45 -10.42
N ARG A 330 9.48 -13.37 -9.66
CA ARG A 330 10.61 -12.42 -9.72
C ARG A 330 11.43 -12.45 -8.45
N ARG A 331 11.39 -13.55 -7.69
CA ARG A 331 12.15 -13.67 -6.43
C ARG A 331 13.66 -13.60 -6.67
N ASP A 332 14.17 -14.16 -7.77
CA ASP A 332 15.59 -14.05 -8.11
C ASP A 332 16.00 -12.60 -8.41
N GLU A 333 15.15 -11.86 -9.12
CA GLU A 333 15.34 -10.44 -9.37
C GLU A 333 15.40 -9.63 -8.07
N LEU A 334 14.49 -9.92 -7.13
CA LEU A 334 14.51 -9.33 -5.79
C LEU A 334 15.83 -9.59 -5.08
N MET A 335 16.38 -10.81 -5.15
CA MET A 335 17.64 -11.13 -4.46
C MET A 335 18.81 -10.29 -4.98
N GLU A 336 18.81 -9.95 -6.27
CA GLU A 336 19.81 -9.06 -6.85
C GLU A 336 19.61 -7.59 -6.42
N LEU A 337 18.36 -7.12 -6.39
CA LEU A 337 18.01 -5.75 -6.04
C LEU A 337 18.20 -5.45 -4.55
N ALA A 338 17.84 -6.39 -3.68
CA ALA A 338 17.87 -6.24 -2.23
C ALA A 338 19.27 -5.96 -1.67
N ALA A 339 20.33 -6.25 -2.44
CA ALA A 339 21.71 -5.92 -2.05
C ALA A 339 22.15 -4.51 -2.48
N LYS A 340 21.38 -3.83 -3.35
CA LYS A 340 21.79 -2.63 -4.09
C LYS A 340 20.84 -1.44 -3.91
N VAL A 341 19.55 -1.68 -3.72
CA VAL A 341 18.51 -0.65 -3.67
C VAL A 341 17.86 -0.65 -2.29
N LYS A 342 17.95 0.48 -1.58
CA LYS A 342 17.31 0.69 -0.27
C LYS A 342 15.81 0.92 -0.40
N ASN A 343 15.07 0.76 0.69
CA ASN A 343 13.65 1.13 0.80
C ASN A 343 12.82 0.58 -0.38
N ILE A 344 12.84 -0.74 -0.53
CA ILE A 344 12.00 -1.50 -1.46
C ILE A 344 11.06 -2.42 -0.68
N SER A 345 9.91 -2.76 -1.23
CA SER A 345 9.08 -3.87 -0.76
C SER A 345 9.03 -5.02 -1.75
N ALA A 346 8.94 -6.22 -1.18
CA ALA A 346 8.64 -7.46 -1.89
C ALA A 346 7.13 -7.71 -1.78
N LYS A 347 6.40 -7.32 -2.82
CA LYS A 347 4.94 -7.35 -2.86
C LYS A 347 4.45 -8.67 -3.45
N HIS A 348 3.52 -9.32 -2.73
CA HIS A 348 2.92 -10.59 -3.12
C HIS A 348 1.42 -10.41 -3.34
N GLU A 349 1.00 -10.51 -4.60
CA GLU A 349 -0.39 -10.49 -5.03
C GLU A 349 -0.90 -11.91 -5.36
N GLY A 350 0.00 -12.86 -5.64
CA GLY A 350 -0.28 -14.29 -5.83
C GLY A 350 0.52 -15.20 -4.89
N GLY A 351 0.14 -16.48 -4.84
CA GLY A 351 0.87 -17.54 -4.13
C GLY A 351 2.02 -18.14 -4.97
N GLU A 352 2.66 -19.18 -4.43
CA GLU A 352 3.69 -19.92 -5.16
C GLU A 352 3.14 -20.55 -6.46
N ILE A 353 3.93 -20.49 -7.53
CA ILE A 353 3.55 -21.00 -8.87
C ILE A 353 3.04 -22.45 -8.82
N GLU A 354 3.74 -23.30 -8.07
CA GLU A 354 3.41 -24.72 -7.97
C GLU A 354 2.07 -24.99 -7.27
N VAL A 355 1.62 -24.05 -6.43
CA VAL A 355 0.35 -24.09 -5.71
C VAL A 355 -0.76 -23.45 -6.54
N GLU A 356 -0.55 -22.23 -7.03
CA GLU A 356 -1.55 -21.45 -7.78
C GLU A 356 -2.04 -22.18 -9.01
N GLN A 357 -1.14 -22.78 -9.80
CA GLN A 357 -1.50 -23.51 -11.02
C GLN A 357 -2.43 -24.71 -10.77
N GLN A 358 -2.49 -25.22 -9.53
CA GLN A 358 -3.31 -26.37 -9.13
C GLN A 358 -4.60 -25.95 -8.40
N ARG A 359 -4.82 -24.65 -8.16
CA ARG A 359 -6.05 -24.17 -7.50
C ARG A 359 -7.23 -24.24 -8.47
N ASP A 360 -8.36 -24.75 -7.98
CA ASP A 360 -9.63 -24.69 -8.71
C ASP A 360 -10.06 -23.23 -8.96
N HIS A 361 -9.84 -22.37 -7.95
CA HIS A 361 -9.98 -20.91 -8.02
C HIS A 361 -8.63 -20.29 -7.66
N PRO A 362 -7.72 -20.11 -8.65
CA PRO A 362 -6.46 -19.42 -8.42
C PRO A 362 -6.69 -17.92 -8.27
N THR A 363 -5.69 -17.19 -7.77
CA THR A 363 -5.81 -15.73 -7.62
C THR A 363 -6.14 -15.03 -8.93
N ASP A 364 -7.07 -14.09 -8.87
CA ASP A 364 -7.45 -13.25 -10.00
C ASP A 364 -7.56 -11.80 -9.53
N VAL A 365 -6.88 -10.85 -10.19
CA VAL A 365 -7.00 -9.44 -9.85
C VAL A 365 -8.44 -8.94 -10.02
N LEU A 366 -9.24 -9.58 -10.87
CA LEU A 366 -10.64 -9.19 -11.08
C LEU A 366 -11.53 -9.49 -9.87
N ASP A 367 -11.13 -10.42 -8.99
CA ASP A 367 -11.85 -10.70 -7.74
C ASP A 367 -11.86 -9.48 -6.79
N TYR A 368 -10.93 -8.54 -6.97
CA TYR A 368 -10.84 -7.31 -6.16
C TYR A 368 -12.00 -6.35 -6.40
N PHE A 369 -12.72 -6.51 -7.52
CA PHE A 369 -13.86 -5.70 -7.91
C PHE A 369 -15.21 -6.33 -7.53
N LEU A 370 -15.21 -7.55 -6.98
CA LEU A 370 -16.45 -8.20 -6.54
C LEU A 370 -16.94 -7.61 -5.22
N MET A 371 -18.25 -7.36 -5.14
CA MET A 371 -18.88 -7.04 -3.86
C MET A 371 -18.94 -8.28 -2.96
N LYS A 372 -18.95 -8.08 -1.64
CA LYS A 372 -19.00 -9.16 -0.65
C LYS A 372 -20.22 -10.05 -0.83
N GLU A 373 -21.36 -9.45 -1.17
CA GLU A 373 -22.62 -10.15 -1.45
C GLU A 373 -22.46 -11.10 -2.64
N GLU A 374 -21.83 -10.67 -3.74
CA GLU A 374 -21.56 -11.51 -4.90
C GLU A 374 -20.61 -12.67 -4.55
N ILE A 375 -19.59 -12.40 -3.74
CA ILE A 375 -18.65 -13.43 -3.24
C ILE A 375 -19.40 -14.51 -2.44
N LYS A 376 -20.37 -14.10 -1.61
CA LYS A 376 -21.20 -15.03 -0.83
C LYS A 376 -22.14 -15.85 -1.72
N GLU A 377 -22.81 -15.20 -2.67
CA GLU A 377 -23.72 -15.86 -3.62
C GLU A 377 -23.00 -16.90 -4.48
N LYS A 378 -21.76 -16.60 -4.90
CA LYS A 378 -20.89 -17.51 -5.65
C LYS A 378 -20.14 -18.51 -4.76
N ASN A 379 -20.31 -18.46 -3.44
CA ASN A 379 -19.61 -19.29 -2.46
C ASN A 379 -18.07 -19.25 -2.59
N LEU A 380 -17.51 -18.08 -2.92
CA LEU A 380 -16.08 -17.90 -3.17
C LEU A 380 -15.27 -17.63 -1.91
N MET A 381 -15.92 -17.26 -0.80
CA MET A 381 -15.23 -16.86 0.44
C MET A 381 -14.15 -17.86 0.93
N PRO A 382 -14.40 -19.20 0.92
CA PRO A 382 -13.36 -20.16 1.32
C PRO A 382 -12.16 -20.19 0.36
N ALA A 383 -12.40 -20.04 -0.93
CA ALA A 383 -11.34 -20.00 -1.94
C ALA A 383 -10.49 -18.75 -1.81
N LEU A 384 -11.12 -17.59 -1.62
CA LEU A 384 -10.43 -16.31 -1.42
C LEU A 384 -9.58 -16.31 -0.13
N LEU A 385 -10.06 -16.93 0.95
CA LEU A 385 -9.26 -17.13 2.16
C LEU A 385 -8.04 -18.02 1.88
N ARG A 386 -8.23 -19.12 1.14
CA ARG A 386 -7.13 -20.01 0.78
C ARG A 386 -6.08 -19.29 -0.07
N ASN A 387 -6.52 -18.53 -1.08
CA ASN A 387 -5.63 -17.70 -1.89
C ASN A 387 -4.86 -16.70 -1.02
N TYR A 388 -5.52 -16.01 -0.08
CA TYR A 388 -4.85 -15.11 0.86
C TYR A 388 -3.75 -15.79 1.67
N LEU A 389 -4.02 -16.99 2.21
CA LEU A 389 -3.03 -17.76 2.95
C LEU A 389 -1.92 -18.35 2.06
N ASP A 390 -2.16 -18.53 0.76
CA ASP A 390 -1.11 -18.90 -0.20
C ASP A 390 -0.14 -17.75 -0.44
N LYS A 391 -0.65 -16.50 -0.51
CA LYS A 391 0.20 -15.30 -0.55
C LYS A 391 1.05 -15.17 0.71
N HIS A 392 0.49 -15.46 1.89
CA HIS A 392 1.25 -15.46 3.14
C HIS A 392 2.41 -16.47 3.14
N ALA A 393 2.17 -17.67 2.60
CA ALA A 393 3.24 -18.66 2.43
C ALA A 393 4.33 -18.14 1.49
N ALA A 394 3.95 -17.51 0.38
CA ALA A 394 4.88 -16.89 -0.56
C ALA A 394 5.73 -15.77 0.06
N VAL A 395 5.13 -14.90 0.88
CA VAL A 395 5.83 -13.89 1.68
C VAL A 395 6.92 -14.53 2.54
N ASN A 396 6.59 -15.63 3.24
CA ASN A 396 7.53 -16.34 4.10
C ASN A 396 8.65 -17.05 3.32
N ASN A 397 8.36 -17.54 2.12
CA ASN A 397 9.39 -18.11 1.25
C ASN A 397 10.36 -17.04 0.72
N SER A 398 9.86 -15.84 0.42
CA SER A 398 10.72 -14.70 0.09
C SER A 398 11.57 -14.26 1.30
N ALA A 399 11.03 -14.27 2.52
CA ALA A 399 11.79 -14.00 3.73
C ALA A 399 12.88 -15.05 3.99
N ARG A 400 12.59 -16.34 3.74
CA ARG A 400 13.57 -17.43 3.76
C ARG A 400 14.69 -17.19 2.75
N ALA A 401 14.36 -16.88 1.49
CA ALA A 401 15.35 -16.64 0.44
C ALA A 401 16.29 -15.46 0.77
N LEU A 402 15.74 -14.36 1.32
CA LEU A 402 16.54 -13.24 1.82
C LEU A 402 17.48 -13.68 2.95
N THR A 403 16.94 -14.44 3.92
CA THR A 403 17.70 -14.97 5.06
C THR A 403 18.89 -15.82 4.58
N GLU A 404 18.65 -16.76 3.66
CA GLU A 404 19.68 -17.65 3.14
C GLU A 404 20.81 -16.93 2.41
N LYS A 405 20.55 -15.72 1.88
CA LYS A 405 21.55 -14.87 1.24
C LYS A 405 22.17 -13.81 2.15
N GLY A 406 21.87 -13.82 3.46
CA GLY A 406 22.35 -12.80 4.40
C GLY A 406 21.76 -11.40 4.15
N LEU A 407 20.60 -11.34 3.50
CA LEU A 407 19.84 -10.11 3.28
C LEU A 407 18.79 -9.96 4.38
N SER A 408 18.44 -8.71 4.69
CA SER A 408 17.44 -8.41 5.73
C SER A 408 16.06 -8.10 5.14
N PHE A 409 15.06 -8.08 6.01
CA PHE A 409 13.69 -7.76 5.68
C PHE A 409 12.97 -7.08 6.86
N VAL A 410 11.88 -6.38 6.54
CA VAL A 410 10.97 -5.78 7.53
C VAL A 410 9.67 -6.59 7.55
N ALA A 411 9.53 -7.45 8.56
CA ALA A 411 8.27 -8.03 9.03
C ALA A 411 7.53 -7.07 9.99
N ALA A 412 6.32 -7.40 10.43
CA ALA A 412 5.53 -6.61 11.39
C ALA A 412 6.36 -6.23 12.64
N PRO A 413 6.73 -4.93 12.81
CA PRO A 413 7.70 -4.48 13.80
C PRO A 413 7.38 -4.91 15.24
N ASN A 414 6.13 -4.72 15.67
CA ASN A 414 5.75 -4.95 17.06
C ASN A 414 5.62 -6.45 17.39
N LEU A 415 5.60 -7.34 16.39
CA LEU A 415 5.53 -8.78 16.60
C LEU A 415 6.92 -9.43 16.54
N HIS A 416 7.74 -9.04 15.56
CA HIS A 416 8.92 -9.81 15.17
C HIS A 416 10.26 -9.13 15.49
N HIS A 417 10.29 -7.81 15.70
CA HIS A 417 11.53 -7.03 15.89
C HIS A 417 11.78 -6.59 17.35
N ARG A 418 11.04 -7.20 18.28
CA ARG A 418 11.32 -7.07 19.72
C ARG A 418 12.71 -7.62 20.04
N ARG A 419 13.39 -6.97 20.98
CA ARG A 419 14.71 -7.35 21.47
C ARG A 419 14.65 -8.35 22.61
#